data_AF-A0A978SI90-F1
#
_entry.id   AF-A0A978SI90-F1
#
_cell.length_a   1.000
_cell.length_b   1.000
_cell.length_c   1.000
_cell.angle_alpha   90.00
_cell.angle_beta   90.00
_cell.angle_gamma   90.00
#
_symmetry.space_group_name_H-M   'P 1'
#
loop_
_entity.id
_entity.type
_entity.pdbx_description
1 polymer ?
#
loop_
_entity_poly.entity_id
_entity_poly.type
_entity_poly.pdbx_seq_one_letter_code
_entity_poly.pdbx_strand_id
1 'polypeptide(L)'
;MISDRSTFHAVSQPSNDRSLLQIIDLIADTLGFHIHLKHQDSLRKTIQTRIAALGLASFSDYYLYLMTQSRSLCSATEWHRLIALLSVTESYFFRDQGQFGLLKHQLLPELIDRKRQLSLIRSDTANEKPHRPTLRLWSAGCSTGEEAYSLAILIKELIPDYQAWDILILGTDINQSAIAIAQQGIYSDWSFRTTEPTLKNQYFRPHRKSWEIDPSIRQMVTFQFGNLVQDPYPDYNSKIHNLDLILCRNVFIYFNFNTIARILEKFYCSLAPGGVLLPGHTELYRQNTQSFLIKSFPQSIVYQRELNLPILNHPTNTTSQKASSAPKAALTPLIRQASKSQPTASPTNTQPSSHQALFDQARRSLRQEAYTDTIQTAQHLVSLAPQHFQAYCLLAEAHANLGQYTQATEACQQALQINALATEPYYLLAQIAEEQGDIDSAKLFLKRIIYLTPNAVSAYQELGSIYEREGNAKQAQKTWRSLLEVLQGLPQEQSVNANNRQTIAELREYLSHYRQV
;
A
#
# COMPACT_ATOMS: atom_id res chain seq x y z
N MET A 1 19.54 60.82 -27.92
CA MET A 1 19.22 59.54 -28.60
C MET A 1 20.23 58.52 -28.13
N ILE A 2 19.78 57.60 -27.28
CA ILE A 2 20.59 56.62 -26.55
C ILE A 2 20.87 55.46 -27.52
N SER A 3 22.13 55.19 -27.81
CA SER A 3 22.56 54.01 -28.58
C SER A 3 22.67 52.82 -27.63
N ASP A 4 21.72 51.91 -27.79
CA ASP A 4 21.49 50.75 -26.95
C ASP A 4 22.54 49.65 -27.18
N ARG A 5 23.01 49.05 -26.08
CA ARG A 5 23.98 47.96 -26.06
C ARG A 5 23.24 46.65 -26.32
N SER A 6 23.40 46.08 -27.50
CA SER A 6 23.06 44.70 -27.80
C SER A 6 24.11 43.75 -27.23
N THR A 7 23.92 43.31 -25.98
CA THR A 7 24.47 42.05 -25.48
C THR A 7 23.32 41.10 -25.20
N PHE A 8 22.96 40.30 -26.22
CA PHE A 8 22.14 39.11 -26.03
C PHE A 8 22.91 38.14 -25.12
N HIS A 9 22.37 37.90 -23.93
CA HIS A 9 22.87 36.91 -23.00
C HIS A 9 22.91 35.53 -23.66
N ALA A 10 24.10 34.93 -23.57
CA ALA A 10 24.36 33.57 -23.97
C ALA A 10 23.46 32.58 -23.21
N VAL A 11 23.05 31.55 -23.95
CA VAL A 11 22.40 30.33 -23.50
C VAL A 11 23.17 29.70 -22.34
N SER A 12 22.62 29.79 -21.12
CA SER A 12 23.12 29.10 -19.92
C SER A 12 22.00 28.27 -19.27
N GLN A 13 21.37 27.38 -20.02
CA GLN A 13 20.31 26.49 -19.53
C GLN A 13 20.61 24.97 -19.49
N PRO A 14 21.50 24.36 -20.32
CA PRO A 14 21.63 22.89 -20.31
C PRO A 14 22.38 22.29 -19.11
N SER A 15 23.26 23.04 -18.43
CA SER A 15 24.03 22.55 -17.28
C SER A 15 23.25 22.54 -15.96
N ASN A 16 22.32 23.50 -15.80
CA ASN A 16 21.47 23.62 -14.61
C ASN A 16 20.44 22.48 -14.53
N ASP A 17 19.87 22.08 -15.67
CA ASP A 17 18.90 20.98 -15.71
C ASP A 17 19.57 19.64 -15.39
N ARG A 18 20.81 19.41 -15.85
CA ARG A 18 21.57 18.20 -15.49
C ARG A 18 21.85 18.10 -13.99
N SER A 19 22.25 19.20 -13.35
CA SER A 19 22.58 19.19 -11.92
C SER A 19 21.34 19.03 -11.04
N LEU A 20 20.20 19.58 -11.47
CA LEU A 20 18.92 19.34 -10.82
C LEU A 20 18.53 17.86 -10.88
N LEU A 21 18.69 17.19 -12.04
CA LEU A 21 18.45 15.75 -12.17
C LEU A 21 19.35 14.95 -11.24
N GLN A 22 20.64 15.29 -11.12
CA GLN A 22 21.55 14.64 -10.17
C GLN A 22 21.10 14.79 -8.71
N ILE A 23 20.52 15.93 -8.33
CA ILE A 23 19.95 16.12 -7.00
C ILE A 23 18.70 15.25 -6.81
N ILE A 24 17.84 15.17 -7.83
CA ILE A 24 16.64 14.32 -7.81
C ILE A 24 17.04 12.85 -7.63
N ASP A 25 18.02 12.38 -8.40
CA ASP A 25 18.54 11.01 -8.30
C ASP A 25 19.14 10.77 -6.91
N LEU A 26 19.92 11.72 -6.38
CA LEU A 26 20.49 11.61 -5.04
C LEU A 26 19.41 11.54 -3.95
N ILE A 27 18.34 12.33 -4.06
CA ILE A 27 17.19 12.27 -3.14
C ILE A 27 16.49 10.91 -3.24
N ALA A 28 16.27 10.41 -4.47
CA ALA A 28 15.65 9.12 -4.70
C ALA A 28 16.48 7.97 -4.13
N ASP A 29 17.80 7.98 -4.31
CA ASP A 29 18.72 6.98 -3.76
C ASP A 29 18.82 7.06 -2.23
N THR A 30 18.72 8.27 -1.67
CA THR A 30 18.85 8.49 -0.22
C THR A 30 17.57 8.15 0.54
N LEU A 31 16.43 8.62 0.05
CA LEU A 31 15.13 8.53 0.74
C LEU A 31 14.25 7.41 0.20
N GLY A 32 14.55 6.89 -1.00
CA GLY A 32 13.67 5.98 -1.74
C GLY A 32 12.52 6.67 -2.46
N PHE A 33 12.37 7.98 -2.30
CA PHE A 33 11.23 8.72 -2.84
C PHE A 33 11.23 8.74 -4.35
N HIS A 34 10.06 8.45 -4.93
CA HIS A 34 9.79 8.69 -6.33
C HIS A 34 9.25 10.11 -6.52
N ILE A 35 10.09 11.00 -7.04
CA ILE A 35 9.68 12.37 -7.36
C ILE A 35 8.99 12.34 -8.73
N HIS A 36 7.65 12.35 -8.74
CA HIS A 36 6.90 12.47 -9.99
C HIS A 36 7.24 13.76 -10.75
N LEU A 37 7.23 13.68 -12.08
CA LEU A 37 7.46 14.81 -13.00
C LEU A 37 6.63 16.05 -12.64
N LYS A 38 5.36 15.87 -12.23
CA LYS A 38 4.46 16.96 -11.82
C LYS A 38 4.92 17.76 -10.59
N HIS A 39 5.82 17.19 -9.78
CA HIS A 39 6.37 17.84 -8.59
C HIS A 39 7.78 18.41 -8.82
N GLN A 40 8.39 18.20 -9.99
CA GLN A 40 9.74 18.67 -10.28
C GLN A 40 9.85 20.20 -10.25
N ASP A 41 8.82 20.93 -10.69
CA ASP A 41 8.85 22.41 -10.63
C ASP A 41 8.76 22.93 -9.20
N SER A 42 7.93 22.30 -8.36
CA SER A 42 7.84 22.63 -6.93
C SER A 42 9.14 22.30 -6.21
N LEU A 43 9.73 21.15 -6.53
CA LEU A 43 11.02 20.73 -6.02
C LEU A 43 12.13 21.67 -6.47
N ARG A 44 12.15 22.07 -7.74
CA ARG A 44 13.12 23.05 -8.28
C ARG A 44 13.06 24.34 -7.48
N LYS A 45 11.87 24.89 -7.24
CA LYS A 45 11.68 26.12 -6.43
C LYS A 45 12.15 25.92 -4.99
N THR A 46 11.85 24.77 -4.40
CA THR A 46 12.29 24.41 -3.05
C THR A 46 13.81 24.39 -2.96
N ILE A 47 14.47 23.68 -3.88
CA ILE A 47 15.94 23.60 -3.96
C ILE A 47 16.55 24.99 -4.21
N GLN A 48 15.98 25.81 -5.10
CA GLN A 48 16.45 27.19 -5.32
C GLN A 48 16.38 28.04 -4.05
N THR A 49 15.32 27.87 -3.26
CA THR A 49 15.18 28.55 -1.97
C THR A 49 16.25 28.09 -0.98
N ARG A 50 16.58 26.78 -0.98
CA ARG A 50 17.68 26.23 -0.16
C ARG A 50 19.06 26.74 -0.60
N ILE A 51 19.32 26.76 -1.90
CA ILE A 51 20.56 27.32 -2.50
C ILE A 51 20.77 28.76 -2.02
N ALA A 52 19.74 29.60 -2.16
CA ALA A 52 19.80 31.00 -1.71
C ALA A 52 20.03 31.11 -0.19
N ALA A 53 19.34 30.29 0.61
CA ALA A 53 19.49 30.28 2.07
C ALA A 53 20.88 29.84 2.56
N LEU A 54 21.60 29.04 1.76
CA LEU A 54 22.97 28.59 2.05
C LEU A 54 24.04 29.49 1.42
N GLY A 55 23.65 30.50 0.63
CA GLY A 55 24.59 31.35 -0.11
C GLY A 55 25.34 30.62 -1.24
N LEU A 56 24.76 29.55 -1.78
CA LEU A 56 25.35 28.80 -2.90
C LEU A 56 24.97 29.44 -4.23
N ALA A 57 25.81 29.27 -5.26
CA ALA A 57 25.63 29.95 -6.54
C ALA A 57 24.82 29.12 -7.56
N SER A 58 24.79 27.79 -7.42
CA SER A 58 24.19 26.91 -8.42
C SER A 58 23.62 25.59 -7.88
N PHE A 59 22.85 24.90 -8.71
CA PHE A 59 22.42 23.51 -8.43
C PHE A 59 23.61 22.56 -8.32
N SER A 60 24.66 22.76 -9.11
CA SER A 60 25.87 21.93 -9.03
C SER A 60 26.56 22.07 -7.66
N ASP A 61 26.66 23.29 -7.14
CA ASP A 61 27.23 23.54 -5.80
C ASP A 61 26.40 22.87 -4.71
N TYR A 62 25.07 22.91 -4.84
CA TYR A 62 24.16 22.26 -3.89
C TYR A 62 24.25 20.73 -3.96
N TYR A 63 24.34 20.15 -5.15
CA TYR A 63 24.58 18.72 -5.32
C TYR A 63 25.86 18.27 -4.62
N LEU A 64 26.98 18.96 -4.88
CA LEU A 64 28.26 18.67 -4.24
C LEU A 64 28.18 18.84 -2.72
N TYR A 65 27.48 19.87 -2.25
CA TYR A 65 27.24 20.10 -0.83
C TYR A 65 26.47 18.93 -0.18
N LEU A 66 25.41 18.44 -0.81
CA LEU A 66 24.64 17.28 -0.32
C LEU A 66 25.44 15.97 -0.36
N MET A 67 26.29 15.76 -1.36
CA MET A 67 27.14 14.55 -1.46
C MET A 67 28.15 14.41 -0.32
N THR A 68 28.45 15.49 0.41
CA THR A 68 29.38 15.44 1.56
C THR A 68 28.72 14.97 2.85
N GLN A 69 27.51 14.39 2.79
CA GLN A 69 26.67 13.98 3.93
C GLN A 69 27.43 13.26 5.05
N SER A 70 28.29 12.30 4.74
CA SER A 70 29.06 11.52 5.72
C SER A 70 30.32 12.22 6.26
N ARG A 71 30.65 13.41 5.74
CA ARG A 71 31.92 14.13 6.02
C ARG A 71 31.73 15.46 6.74
N SER A 72 30.53 16.03 6.78
CA SER A 72 30.27 17.33 7.42
C SER A 72 28.90 17.41 8.12
N LEU A 73 28.90 17.88 9.37
CA LEU A 73 27.69 18.15 10.16
C LEU A 73 26.74 19.15 9.49
N CYS A 74 27.30 20.08 8.70
CA CYS A 74 26.51 21.09 7.97
C CYS A 74 25.68 20.45 6.84
N SER A 75 26.23 19.44 6.15
CA SER A 75 25.52 18.70 5.10
C SER A 75 24.41 17.83 5.69
N ALA A 76 24.67 17.14 6.80
CA ALA A 76 23.65 16.37 7.51
C ALA A 76 22.46 17.25 7.99
N THR A 77 22.76 18.44 8.51
CA THR A 77 21.72 19.41 8.92
C THR A 77 20.87 19.87 7.75
N GLU A 78 21.47 20.06 6.58
CA GLU A 78 20.73 20.45 5.38
C GLU A 78 19.84 19.32 4.87
N TRP A 79 20.31 18.08 4.91
CA TRP A 79 19.47 16.92 4.61
C TRP A 79 18.21 16.88 5.48
N HIS A 80 18.34 17.12 6.79
CA HIS A 80 17.17 17.19 7.68
C HIS A 80 16.18 18.28 7.26
N ARG A 81 16.66 19.46 6.85
CA ARG A 81 15.80 20.56 6.36
C ARG A 81 15.14 20.23 5.03
N LEU A 82 15.89 19.65 4.10
CA LEU A 82 15.38 19.25 2.81
C LEU A 82 14.30 18.18 2.98
N ILE A 83 14.54 17.13 3.76
CA ILE A 83 13.56 16.07 4.05
C ILE A 83 12.28 16.66 4.61
N ALA A 84 12.38 17.59 5.58
CA ALA A 84 11.20 18.22 6.17
C ALA A 84 10.33 19.00 5.17
N LEU A 85 10.94 19.57 4.12
CA LEU A 85 10.22 20.27 3.05
C LEU A 85 9.62 19.32 2.00
N LEU A 86 10.18 18.12 1.86
CA LEU A 86 9.74 17.11 0.89
C LEU A 86 8.68 16.17 1.47
N SER A 87 8.70 15.94 2.77
CA SER A 87 7.74 15.06 3.45
C SER A 87 6.39 15.74 3.63
N VAL A 88 5.32 15.04 3.27
CA VAL A 88 3.96 15.42 3.65
C VAL A 88 3.67 14.85 5.04
N THR A 89 3.44 15.72 6.02
CA THR A 89 3.25 15.32 7.43
C THR A 89 1.77 15.22 7.83
N GLU A 90 0.84 15.12 6.88
CA GLU A 90 -0.57 15.08 7.23
C GLU A 90 -0.91 13.80 8.00
N SER A 91 -1.27 13.96 9.27
CA SER A 91 -1.69 12.89 10.18
C SER A 91 -2.77 13.39 11.13
N TYR A 92 -3.48 12.47 11.77
CA TYR A 92 -4.49 12.74 12.80
C TYR A 92 -4.82 11.49 13.60
N PHE A 93 -5.35 11.72 14.80
CA PHE A 93 -5.69 10.65 15.72
C PHE A 93 -6.81 9.79 15.17
N PHE A 94 -6.60 8.48 15.23
CA PHE A 94 -7.53 7.46 14.71
C PHE A 94 -7.87 7.70 13.24
N ARG A 95 -6.86 8.12 12.46
CA ARG A 95 -6.98 8.27 11.01
C ARG A 95 -7.43 6.95 10.40
N ASP A 96 -8.57 7.00 9.73
CA ASP A 96 -9.32 5.85 9.18
C ASP A 96 -9.97 4.99 10.28
N GLN A 97 -11.23 5.31 10.56
CA GLN A 97 -12.01 4.63 11.59
C GLN A 97 -12.25 3.15 11.27
N GLY A 98 -12.25 2.77 9.98
CA GLY A 98 -12.40 1.37 9.58
C GLY A 98 -11.20 0.55 10.04
N GLN A 99 -9.99 0.98 9.68
CA GLN A 99 -8.76 0.27 10.03
C GLN A 99 -8.47 0.28 11.53
N PHE A 100 -8.73 1.39 12.23
CA PHE A 100 -8.63 1.42 13.69
C PHE A 100 -9.71 0.58 14.39
N GLY A 101 -10.91 0.49 13.82
CA GLY A 101 -11.95 -0.45 14.25
C GLY A 101 -11.50 -1.90 14.11
N LEU A 102 -10.89 -2.26 12.96
CA LEU A 102 -10.31 -3.59 12.73
C LEU A 102 -9.21 -3.92 13.74
N LEU A 103 -8.32 -2.96 14.03
CA LEU A 103 -7.31 -3.10 15.07
C LEU A 103 -7.93 -3.34 16.44
N LYS A 104 -8.91 -2.51 16.83
CA LYS A 104 -9.55 -2.56 18.16
C LYS A 104 -10.35 -3.83 18.40
N HIS A 105 -11.11 -4.28 17.40
CA HIS A 105 -12.11 -5.32 17.58
C HIS A 105 -11.65 -6.72 17.17
N GLN A 106 -10.58 -6.85 16.37
CA GLN A 106 -10.16 -8.15 15.84
C GLN A 106 -8.66 -8.38 15.98
N LEU A 107 -7.82 -7.54 15.34
CA LEU A 107 -6.38 -7.84 15.23
C LEU A 107 -5.65 -7.75 16.57
N LEU A 108 -5.82 -6.67 17.33
CA LEU A 108 -5.14 -6.52 18.61
C LEU A 108 -5.65 -7.53 19.64
N PRO A 109 -6.96 -7.77 19.82
CA PRO A 109 -7.44 -8.86 20.68
C PRO A 109 -6.83 -10.23 20.36
N GLU A 110 -6.80 -10.64 19.09
CA GLU A 110 -6.18 -11.91 18.66
C GLU A 110 -4.69 -11.98 19.03
N LEU A 111 -3.95 -10.90 18.76
CA LEU A 111 -2.52 -10.81 19.09
C LEU A 111 -2.28 -10.84 20.60
N ILE A 112 -3.07 -10.12 21.38
CA ILE A 112 -2.98 -10.04 22.85
C ILE A 112 -3.23 -11.42 23.45
N ASP A 113 -4.33 -12.08 23.09
CA ASP A 113 -4.67 -13.39 23.67
C ASP A 113 -3.63 -14.45 23.35
N ARG A 114 -3.11 -14.45 22.11
CA ARG A 114 -2.01 -15.33 21.71
C ARG A 114 -0.76 -15.08 22.55
N LYS A 115 -0.41 -13.82 22.82
CA LYS A 115 0.77 -13.49 23.63
C LYS A 115 0.60 -13.84 25.10
N ARG A 116 -0.60 -13.69 25.67
CA ARG A 116 -0.92 -14.20 27.01
C ARG A 116 -0.75 -15.72 27.09
N GLN A 117 -1.31 -16.46 26.14
CA GLN A 117 -1.19 -17.92 26.13
C GLN A 117 0.27 -18.38 26.00
N LEU A 118 1.04 -17.75 25.10
CA LEU A 118 2.46 -18.06 24.93
C LEU A 118 3.30 -17.77 26.19
N SER A 119 2.96 -16.73 26.97
CA SER A 119 3.66 -16.45 28.22
C SER A 119 3.38 -17.48 29.30
N LEU A 120 2.14 -18.02 29.36
CA LEU A 120 1.75 -19.09 30.27
C LEU A 120 2.46 -20.42 29.94
N ILE A 121 2.55 -20.78 28.66
CA ILE A 121 3.23 -22.02 28.24
C ILE A 121 4.72 -21.98 28.60
N ARG A 122 5.38 -20.83 28.43
CA ARG A 122 6.80 -20.68 28.74
C ARG A 122 7.09 -20.79 30.24
N SER A 123 6.17 -20.35 31.10
CA SER A 123 6.33 -20.46 32.55
C SER A 123 6.24 -21.90 33.09
N ASP A 124 5.63 -22.84 32.35
CA ASP A 124 5.48 -24.23 32.81
C ASP A 124 6.69 -25.12 32.45
N THR A 125 7.57 -24.66 31.55
CA THR A 125 8.63 -25.51 30.96
C THR A 125 9.97 -25.50 31.69
N ALA A 126 10.15 -24.65 32.70
CA ALA A 126 11.30 -24.65 33.60
C ALA A 126 10.89 -23.98 34.91
N ASN A 127 11.61 -24.26 36.00
CA ASN A 127 11.43 -23.69 37.35
C ASN A 127 11.74 -22.16 37.41
N GLU A 128 11.37 -21.42 36.38
CA GLU A 128 11.65 -20.01 36.14
C GLU A 128 10.43 -19.15 36.49
N LYS A 129 10.68 -17.90 36.86
CA LYS A 129 9.61 -16.94 37.19
C LYS A 129 8.64 -16.80 36.01
N PRO A 130 7.34 -16.56 36.28
CA PRO A 130 6.35 -16.31 35.23
C PRO A 130 6.84 -15.19 34.31
N HIS A 131 6.96 -15.50 33.02
CA HIS A 131 7.38 -14.53 32.02
C HIS A 131 6.24 -13.56 31.73
N ARG A 132 6.56 -12.27 31.67
CA ARG A 132 5.60 -11.25 31.25
C ARG A 132 5.26 -11.46 29.78
N PRO A 133 3.99 -11.36 29.38
CA PRO A 133 3.63 -11.36 27.97
C PRO A 133 4.24 -10.14 27.27
N THR A 134 4.82 -10.37 26.10
CA THR A 134 5.53 -9.35 25.30
C THR A 134 4.69 -8.95 24.09
N LEU A 135 4.51 -7.66 23.85
CA LEU A 135 3.82 -7.15 22.65
C LEU A 135 4.65 -6.05 22.00
N ARG A 136 5.01 -6.23 20.72
CA ARG A 136 5.90 -5.30 20.00
C ARG A 136 5.19 -4.73 18.77
N LEU A 137 4.96 -3.42 18.76
CA LEU A 137 4.18 -2.71 17.75
C LEU A 137 5.06 -1.62 17.11
N TRP A 138 4.93 -1.42 15.81
CA TRP A 138 5.69 -0.42 15.06
C TRP A 138 4.77 0.39 14.15
N SER A 139 4.75 1.70 14.30
CA SER A 139 4.23 2.67 13.32
C SER A 139 5.41 3.18 12.49
N ALA A 140 5.52 2.65 11.27
CA ALA A 140 6.54 2.97 10.27
C ALA A 140 6.05 4.12 9.39
N GLY A 141 6.75 5.27 9.44
CA GLY A 141 6.28 6.54 8.87
C GLY A 141 5.28 7.23 9.78
N CYS A 142 5.60 7.37 11.07
CA CYS A 142 4.66 7.83 12.08
C CYS A 142 4.32 9.33 12.01
N SER A 143 4.98 10.11 11.15
CA SER A 143 4.83 11.56 11.03
C SER A 143 4.94 12.24 12.40
N THR A 144 3.99 13.09 12.76
CA THR A 144 3.88 13.83 14.02
C THR A 144 3.33 13.00 15.18
N GLY A 145 3.22 11.68 15.03
CA GLY A 145 3.03 10.71 16.12
C GLY A 145 1.59 10.32 16.44
N GLU A 146 0.59 10.92 15.78
CA GLU A 146 -0.82 10.62 16.06
C GLU A 146 -1.16 9.13 15.91
N GLU A 147 -0.62 8.43 14.90
CA GLU A 147 -0.87 7.00 14.70
C GLU A 147 -0.27 6.15 15.84
N ALA A 148 0.98 6.41 16.22
CA ALA A 148 1.66 5.68 17.29
C ALA A 148 0.98 5.89 18.65
N TYR A 149 0.49 7.10 18.91
CA TYR A 149 -0.28 7.38 20.11
C TYR A 149 -1.70 6.82 20.09
N SER A 150 -2.38 6.80 18.94
CA SER A 150 -3.66 6.09 18.80
C SER A 150 -3.50 4.60 19.10
N LEU A 151 -2.41 3.97 18.65
CA LEU A 151 -2.06 2.60 19.04
C LEU A 151 -1.86 2.47 20.56
N ALA A 152 -1.10 3.38 21.18
CA ALA A 152 -0.88 3.34 22.63
C ALA A 152 -2.18 3.46 23.44
N ILE A 153 -3.10 4.34 23.01
CA ILE A 153 -4.43 4.46 23.61
C ILE A 153 -5.20 3.15 23.46
N LEU A 154 -5.25 2.55 22.26
CA LEU A 154 -5.94 1.26 22.06
C LEU A 154 -5.37 0.16 22.95
N ILE A 155 -4.05 0.06 23.09
CA ILE A 155 -3.41 -0.94 23.94
C ILE A 155 -3.80 -0.75 25.41
N LYS A 156 -3.84 0.50 25.88
CA LYS A 156 -4.28 0.80 27.24
C LYS A 156 -5.75 0.45 27.48
N GLU A 157 -6.62 0.65 26.48
CA GLU A 157 -8.03 0.26 26.56
C GLU A 157 -8.23 -1.26 26.54
N LEU A 158 -7.46 -1.98 25.72
CA LEU A 158 -7.63 -3.43 25.51
C LEU A 158 -6.90 -4.29 26.55
N ILE A 159 -5.87 -3.75 27.21
CA ILE A 159 -5.08 -4.47 28.22
C ILE A 159 -5.18 -3.70 29.55
N PRO A 160 -6.18 -3.98 30.39
CA PRO A 160 -6.33 -3.30 31.69
C PRO A 160 -5.09 -3.43 32.58
N ASP A 161 -4.37 -4.55 32.46
CA ASP A 161 -3.17 -4.90 33.20
C ASP A 161 -1.86 -4.63 32.41
N TYR A 162 -1.86 -3.68 31.46
CA TYR A 162 -0.71 -3.42 30.56
C TYR A 162 0.64 -3.20 31.27
N GLN A 163 0.65 -2.80 32.54
CA GLN A 163 1.87 -2.65 33.34
C GLN A 163 2.54 -3.99 33.69
N ALA A 164 1.79 -5.09 33.65
CA ALA A 164 2.29 -6.46 33.81
C ALA A 164 2.88 -7.02 32.50
N TRP A 165 2.84 -6.26 31.40
CA TRP A 165 3.35 -6.64 30.10
C TRP A 165 4.66 -5.93 29.77
N ASP A 166 5.44 -6.57 28.91
CA ASP A 166 6.58 -5.92 28.24
C ASP A 166 6.11 -5.42 26.88
N ILE A 167 5.58 -4.19 26.85
CA ILE A 167 5.06 -3.54 25.64
C ILE A 167 6.11 -2.61 25.04
N LEU A 168 6.35 -2.76 23.74
CA LEU A 168 7.10 -1.83 22.92
C LEU A 168 6.17 -1.23 21.88
N ILE A 169 6.03 0.09 21.86
CA ILE A 169 5.39 0.83 20.76
C ILE A 169 6.44 1.75 20.17
N LEU A 170 6.81 1.50 18.92
CA LEU A 170 7.81 2.27 18.21
C LEU A 170 7.14 3.16 17.16
N GLY A 171 7.47 4.44 17.13
CA GLY A 171 7.17 5.33 16.01
C GLY A 171 8.46 5.72 15.31
N THR A 172 8.58 5.43 14.02
CA THR A 172 9.73 5.89 13.23
C THR A 172 9.31 6.76 12.07
N ASP A 173 10.09 7.80 11.80
CA ASP A 173 9.94 8.61 10.61
C ASP A 173 11.30 9.08 10.08
N ILE A 174 11.35 9.42 8.80
CA ILE A 174 12.54 10.02 8.18
C ILE A 174 12.61 11.52 8.48
N ASN A 175 11.47 12.17 8.74
CA ASN A 175 11.39 13.57 9.11
C ASN A 175 11.60 13.75 10.63
N GLN A 176 12.83 14.14 11.01
CA GLN A 176 13.18 14.43 12.40
C GLN A 176 12.38 15.59 13.02
N SER A 177 11.92 16.56 12.21
CA SER A 177 11.09 17.66 12.72
C SER A 177 9.71 17.15 13.14
N ALA A 178 9.13 16.21 12.38
CA ALA A 178 7.89 15.55 12.73
C ALA A 178 8.04 14.70 14.00
N ILE A 179 9.15 13.95 14.12
CA ILE A 179 9.49 13.21 15.34
C ILE A 179 9.61 14.13 16.56
N ALA A 180 10.24 15.30 16.42
CA ALA A 180 10.35 16.25 17.52
C ALA A 180 8.98 16.74 18.00
N ILE A 181 8.02 16.95 17.08
CA ILE A 181 6.63 17.27 17.41
C ILE A 181 5.96 16.08 18.13
N ALA A 182 6.15 14.86 17.62
CA ALA A 182 5.62 13.64 18.24
C ALA A 182 6.11 13.46 19.68
N GLN A 183 7.39 13.70 19.93
CA GLN A 183 8.01 13.61 21.26
C GLN A 183 7.46 14.67 22.23
N GLN A 184 7.10 15.86 21.75
CA GLN A 184 6.43 16.87 22.57
C GLN A 184 5.01 16.42 22.97
N GLY A 185 4.29 15.82 22.02
CA GLY A 185 2.93 15.32 22.23
C GLY A 185 1.90 16.44 22.39
N ILE A 186 2.11 17.57 21.72
CA ILE A 186 1.22 18.74 21.73
C ILE A 186 0.59 18.89 20.34
N TYR A 187 -0.74 18.92 20.30
CA TYR A 187 -1.53 18.83 19.07
C TYR A 187 -2.58 19.94 18.97
N SER A 188 -2.81 20.43 17.76
CA SER A 188 -3.90 21.38 17.50
C SER A 188 -5.25 20.67 17.40
N ASP A 189 -6.36 21.42 17.43
CA ASP A 189 -7.70 20.85 17.22
C ASP A 189 -7.83 20.10 15.89
N TRP A 190 -7.06 20.47 14.87
CA TRP A 190 -7.07 19.80 13.56
C TRP A 190 -6.66 18.32 13.62
N SER A 191 -5.78 17.95 14.56
CA SER A 191 -5.36 16.55 14.75
C SER A 191 -6.49 15.66 15.30
N PHE A 192 -7.61 16.23 15.73
CA PHE A 192 -8.75 15.51 16.32
C PHE A 192 -10.00 15.50 15.45
N ARG A 193 -9.90 15.91 14.18
CA ARG A 193 -11.04 16.10 13.26
C ARG A 193 -11.96 14.88 13.08
N THR A 194 -11.48 13.67 13.36
CA THR A 194 -12.27 12.43 13.35
C THR A 194 -12.25 11.70 14.70
N THR A 195 -11.74 12.32 15.76
CA THR A 195 -11.59 11.66 17.07
C THR A 195 -12.82 11.85 17.91
N GLU A 196 -13.31 10.77 18.53
CA GLU A 196 -14.43 10.83 19.46
C GLU A 196 -14.14 11.81 20.62
N PRO A 197 -15.07 12.74 20.94
CA PRO A 197 -14.86 13.72 22.00
C PRO A 197 -14.55 13.10 23.37
N THR A 198 -15.13 11.92 23.66
CA THR A 198 -14.90 11.18 24.90
C THR A 198 -13.45 10.73 25.02
N LEU A 199 -12.88 10.15 23.97
CA LEU A 199 -11.46 9.76 23.91
C LEU A 199 -10.55 10.97 24.05
N LYS A 200 -10.86 12.07 23.34
CA LYS A 200 -10.09 13.32 23.44
C LYS A 200 -10.05 13.82 24.89
N ASN A 201 -11.21 13.91 25.55
CA ASN A 201 -11.30 14.40 26.92
C ASN A 201 -10.65 13.48 27.96
N GLN A 202 -10.55 12.18 27.66
CA GLN A 202 -9.94 11.19 28.54
C GLN A 202 -8.41 11.18 28.46
N TYR A 203 -7.83 11.33 27.26
CA TYR A 203 -6.40 11.14 27.03
C TYR A 203 -5.64 12.42 26.69
N PHE A 204 -6.31 13.57 26.62
CA PHE A 204 -5.67 14.84 26.32
C PHE A 204 -6.11 15.93 27.30
N ARG A 205 -5.19 16.85 27.58
CA ARG A 205 -5.42 17.98 28.49
C ARG A 205 -5.22 19.29 27.74
N PRO A 206 -6.02 20.34 28.01
CA PRO A 206 -5.80 21.65 27.42
C PRO A 206 -4.38 22.17 27.72
N HIS A 207 -3.67 22.60 26.67
CA HIS A 207 -2.34 23.20 26.75
C HIS A 207 -2.31 24.47 25.88
N ARG A 208 -2.48 25.64 26.50
CA ARG A 208 -2.60 26.93 25.80
C ARG A 208 -3.75 26.91 24.77
N LYS A 209 -3.44 27.00 23.46
CA LYS A 209 -4.39 26.90 22.33
C LYS A 209 -4.33 25.53 21.65
N SER A 210 -3.87 24.52 22.36
CA SER A 210 -3.58 23.18 21.86
C SER A 210 -3.91 22.16 22.95
N TRP A 211 -3.59 20.90 22.69
CA TRP A 211 -3.89 19.76 23.55
C TRP A 211 -2.62 18.96 23.77
N GLU A 212 -2.30 18.66 25.03
CA GLU A 212 -1.17 17.81 25.38
C GLU A 212 -1.68 16.41 25.70
N ILE A 213 -1.03 15.40 25.13
CA ILE A 213 -1.35 13.99 25.39
C ILE A 213 -1.00 13.61 26.83
N ASP A 214 -1.80 12.73 27.43
CA ASP A 214 -1.59 12.26 28.79
C ASP A 214 -0.16 11.66 28.94
N PRO A 215 0.63 12.09 29.95
CA PRO A 215 1.99 11.62 30.13
C PRO A 215 2.13 10.10 30.21
N SER A 216 1.12 9.40 30.73
CA SER A 216 1.13 7.94 30.82
C SER A 216 1.03 7.27 29.45
N ILE A 217 0.33 7.87 28.49
CA ILE A 217 0.31 7.42 27.09
C ILE A 217 1.63 7.81 26.41
N ARG A 218 2.11 9.03 26.66
CA ARG A 218 3.38 9.52 26.08
C ARG A 218 4.54 8.57 26.37
N GLN A 219 4.62 8.07 27.59
CA GLN A 219 5.68 7.14 28.03
C GLN A 219 5.59 5.74 27.41
N MET A 220 4.45 5.36 26.82
CA MET A 220 4.31 4.06 26.15
C MET A 220 4.97 4.00 24.77
N VAL A 221 5.24 5.17 24.16
CA VAL A 221 5.76 5.26 22.78
C VAL A 221 7.19 5.73 22.76
N THR A 222 8.05 5.01 22.04
CA THR A 222 9.42 5.45 21.73
C THR A 222 9.45 5.97 20.30
N PHE A 223 9.89 7.22 20.11
CA PHE A 223 10.10 7.78 18.78
C PHE A 223 11.58 7.82 18.44
N GLN A 224 11.93 7.38 17.23
CA GLN A 224 13.29 7.45 16.71
C GLN A 224 13.29 7.76 15.21
N PHE A 225 14.41 8.27 14.72
CA PHE A 225 14.63 8.36 13.27
C PHE A 225 14.65 6.96 12.65
N GLY A 226 14.02 6.79 11.49
CA GLY A 226 14.11 5.55 10.73
C GLY A 226 13.91 5.78 9.24
N ASN A 227 14.83 5.26 8.43
CA ASN A 227 14.74 5.23 6.98
C ASN A 227 14.37 3.82 6.52
N LEU A 228 13.13 3.66 6.04
CA LEU A 228 12.59 2.37 5.59
C LEU A 228 13.41 1.72 4.47
N VAL A 229 14.10 2.52 3.67
CA VAL A 229 14.90 2.05 2.54
C VAL A 229 16.29 1.65 2.97
N GLN A 230 17.03 2.57 3.59
CA GLN A 230 18.46 2.39 3.83
C GLN A 230 18.80 1.61 5.10
N ASP A 231 18.03 1.75 6.17
CA ASP A 231 18.40 1.17 7.46
C ASP A 231 18.32 -0.36 7.41
N PRO A 232 19.22 -1.10 8.07
CA PRO A 232 19.16 -2.55 8.10
C PRO A 232 18.02 -3.00 9.01
N TYR A 233 17.01 -3.69 8.47
CA TYR A 233 15.97 -4.35 9.27
C TYR A 233 15.86 -5.83 8.83
N PRO A 234 15.68 -6.79 9.76
CA PRO A 234 15.56 -6.60 11.21
C PRO A 234 16.88 -6.14 11.87
N ASP A 235 16.76 -5.33 12.92
CA ASP A 235 17.90 -4.87 13.73
C ASP A 235 17.53 -4.83 15.22
N TYR A 236 18.39 -5.45 16.03
CA TYR A 236 18.23 -5.57 17.47
C TYR A 236 18.54 -4.25 18.21
N ASN A 237 19.44 -3.43 17.67
CA ASN A 237 19.82 -2.16 18.30
C ASN A 237 18.68 -1.14 18.23
N SER A 238 18.08 -0.96 17.05
CA SER A 238 16.88 -0.15 16.83
C SER A 238 15.59 -0.78 17.36
N LYS A 239 15.66 -2.01 17.90
CA LYS A 239 14.53 -2.81 18.39
C LYS A 239 13.50 -3.17 17.30
N ILE A 240 13.82 -3.00 16.02
CA ILE A 240 12.97 -3.36 14.89
C ILE A 240 13.22 -4.82 14.53
N HIS A 241 12.68 -5.72 15.36
CA HIS A 241 12.73 -7.16 15.18
C HIS A 241 11.62 -7.83 16.00
N ASN A 242 11.22 -9.04 15.59
CA ASN A 242 10.17 -9.85 16.22
C ASN A 242 8.89 -9.06 16.52
N LEU A 243 8.45 -8.24 15.55
CA LEU A 243 7.30 -7.35 15.68
C LEU A 243 5.99 -8.11 15.52
N ASP A 244 5.02 -7.81 16.37
CA ASP A 244 3.68 -8.41 16.33
C ASP A 244 2.73 -7.65 15.42
N LEU A 245 2.94 -6.34 15.30
CA LEU A 245 2.21 -5.47 14.39
C LEU A 245 3.16 -4.44 13.78
N ILE A 246 3.07 -4.26 12.47
CA ILE A 246 3.63 -3.12 11.74
C ILE A 246 2.44 -2.38 11.11
N LEU A 247 2.28 -1.11 11.46
CA LEU A 247 1.49 -0.16 10.70
C LEU A 247 2.43 0.60 9.76
N CYS A 248 2.12 0.62 8.47
CA CYS A 248 2.88 1.41 7.49
C CYS A 248 1.89 1.99 6.49
N ARG A 249 1.24 3.08 6.89
CA ARG A 249 0.02 3.59 6.24
C ARG A 249 0.27 4.98 5.68
N ASN A 250 -0.13 5.18 4.43
CA ASN A 250 0.09 6.41 3.65
C ASN A 250 1.56 6.75 3.46
N VAL A 251 2.41 5.72 3.40
CA VAL A 251 3.86 5.84 3.20
C VAL A 251 4.29 5.22 1.88
N PHE A 252 3.72 4.07 1.48
CA PHE A 252 4.14 3.37 0.26
C PHE A 252 3.87 4.18 -1.02
N ILE A 253 2.91 5.11 -0.98
CA ILE A 253 2.59 6.04 -2.08
C ILE A 253 3.78 6.90 -2.53
N TYR A 254 4.83 7.02 -1.72
CA TYR A 254 6.04 7.78 -2.07
C TYR A 254 7.14 6.93 -2.69
N PHE A 255 6.99 5.61 -2.74
CA PHE A 255 8.02 4.68 -3.20
C PHE A 255 7.66 4.07 -4.55
N ASN A 256 8.68 3.79 -5.36
CA ASN A 256 8.50 2.99 -6.58
C ASN A 256 8.31 1.51 -6.26
N PHE A 257 7.85 0.74 -7.26
CA PHE A 257 7.54 -0.68 -7.11
C PHE A 257 8.67 -1.51 -6.48
N ASN A 258 9.90 -1.37 -6.98
CA ASN A 258 11.05 -2.14 -6.50
C ASN A 258 11.44 -1.77 -5.06
N THR A 259 11.26 -0.52 -4.67
CA THR A 259 11.53 -0.05 -3.30
C THR A 259 10.50 -0.60 -2.33
N ILE A 260 9.22 -0.61 -2.71
CA ILE A 260 8.17 -1.25 -1.90
C ILE A 260 8.48 -2.74 -1.71
N ALA A 261 8.82 -3.47 -2.78
CA ALA A 261 9.16 -4.90 -2.69
C ALA A 261 10.30 -5.18 -1.69
N ARG A 262 11.37 -4.38 -1.71
CA ARG A 262 12.48 -4.49 -0.74
C ARG A 262 12.04 -4.18 0.70
N ILE A 263 11.20 -3.17 0.89
CA ILE A 263 10.65 -2.83 2.22
C ILE A 263 9.78 -3.99 2.73
N LEU A 264 8.94 -4.58 1.88
CA LEU A 264 8.08 -5.70 2.24
C LEU A 264 8.87 -6.93 2.67
N GLU A 265 9.99 -7.24 2.01
CA GLU A 265 10.90 -8.32 2.43
C GLU A 265 11.48 -8.05 3.82
N LYS A 266 11.97 -6.82 4.06
CA LYS A 266 12.49 -6.40 5.38
C LYS A 266 11.42 -6.48 6.47
N PHE A 267 10.19 -6.06 6.16
CA PHE A 267 9.05 -6.16 7.08
C PHE A 267 8.71 -7.61 7.39
N TYR A 268 8.65 -8.48 6.38
CA TYR A 268 8.43 -9.91 6.58
C TYR A 268 9.45 -10.52 7.54
N CYS A 269 10.74 -10.24 7.32
CA CYS A 269 11.81 -10.73 8.19
C CYS A 269 11.74 -10.14 9.62
N SER A 270 11.22 -8.93 9.77
CA SER A 270 11.10 -8.23 11.06
C SER A 270 9.87 -8.62 11.87
N LEU A 271 8.82 -9.18 11.25
CA LEU A 271 7.64 -9.67 11.94
C LEU A 271 7.95 -10.97 12.70
N ALA A 272 7.41 -11.13 13.90
CA ALA A 272 7.36 -12.42 14.58
C ALA A 272 6.46 -13.42 13.81
N PRO A 273 6.59 -14.74 14.03
CA PRO A 273 5.61 -15.70 13.53
C PRO A 273 4.18 -15.33 13.95
N GLY A 274 3.26 -15.29 12.99
CA GLY A 274 1.90 -14.78 13.18
C GLY A 274 1.79 -13.26 13.34
N GLY A 275 2.88 -12.51 13.21
CA GLY A 275 2.88 -11.05 13.22
C GLY A 275 2.26 -10.47 11.95
N VAL A 276 1.75 -9.25 12.07
CA VAL A 276 0.85 -8.64 11.07
C VAL A 276 1.41 -7.32 10.54
N LEU A 277 1.30 -7.09 9.24
CA LEU A 277 1.48 -5.81 8.56
C LEU A 277 0.10 -5.28 8.12
N LEU A 278 -0.21 -4.05 8.50
CA LEU A 278 -1.38 -3.30 8.06
C LEU A 278 -0.93 -2.04 7.28
N PRO A 279 -1.01 -2.05 5.94
CA PRO A 279 -0.74 -0.88 5.12
C PRO A 279 -1.95 0.05 5.00
N GLY A 280 -1.78 1.21 4.35
CA GLY A 280 -2.92 2.03 3.97
C GLY A 280 -3.75 1.36 2.87
N HIS A 281 -4.93 1.92 2.60
CA HIS A 281 -5.79 1.43 1.52
C HIS A 281 -5.03 1.43 0.19
N THR A 282 -5.20 0.35 -0.59
CA THR A 282 -4.68 0.17 -1.96
C THR A 282 -3.15 0.28 -2.16
N GLU A 283 -2.37 0.56 -1.11
CA GLU A 283 -0.94 0.87 -1.18
C GLU A 283 -0.03 -0.25 -1.70
N LEU A 284 -0.45 -1.50 -1.51
CA LEU A 284 0.30 -2.67 -1.97
C LEU A 284 -0.28 -3.29 -3.25
N TYR A 285 -1.14 -2.56 -3.96
CA TYR A 285 -1.71 -3.02 -5.21
C TYR A 285 -0.61 -3.40 -6.22
N ARG A 286 -0.74 -4.59 -6.82
CA ARG A 286 0.22 -5.24 -7.75
C ARG A 286 1.59 -5.64 -7.16
N GLN A 287 1.88 -5.36 -5.90
CA GLN A 287 3.13 -5.78 -5.28
C GLN A 287 3.22 -7.30 -5.16
N ASN A 288 4.44 -7.84 -5.25
CA ASN A 288 4.66 -9.25 -4.95
C ASN A 288 4.63 -9.46 -3.43
N THR A 289 3.54 -10.02 -2.94
CA THR A 289 3.29 -10.27 -1.51
C THR A 289 3.27 -11.77 -1.18
N GLN A 290 3.82 -12.62 -2.06
CA GLN A 290 3.77 -14.10 -1.96
C GLN A 290 4.31 -14.68 -0.64
N SER A 291 5.20 -13.96 0.05
CA SER A 291 5.73 -14.39 1.35
C SER A 291 4.72 -14.27 2.48
N PHE A 292 3.71 -13.40 2.34
CA PHE A 292 2.69 -13.15 3.36
C PHE A 292 1.43 -14.01 3.14
N LEU A 293 0.79 -14.38 4.24
CA LEU A 293 -0.60 -14.81 4.27
C LEU A 293 -1.49 -13.57 4.22
N ILE A 294 -2.36 -13.45 3.21
CA ILE A 294 -3.22 -12.28 3.04
C ILE A 294 -4.58 -12.55 3.71
N LYS A 295 -4.96 -11.72 4.67
CA LYS A 295 -6.28 -11.73 5.30
C LYS A 295 -7.08 -10.53 4.81
N SER A 296 -8.21 -10.78 4.15
CA SER A 296 -9.11 -9.71 3.70
C SER A 296 -10.17 -9.44 4.75
N PHE A 297 -10.30 -8.18 5.16
CA PHE A 297 -11.36 -7.66 6.01
C PHE A 297 -12.15 -6.60 5.23
N PRO A 298 -13.40 -6.31 5.61
CA PRO A 298 -14.20 -5.25 4.98
C PRO A 298 -13.52 -3.88 5.09
N GLN A 299 -12.74 -3.69 6.16
CA GLN A 299 -12.05 -2.44 6.42
C GLN A 299 -10.64 -2.38 5.81
N SER A 300 -10.00 -3.51 5.49
CA SER A 300 -8.63 -3.51 4.95
C SER A 300 -8.14 -4.88 4.48
N ILE A 301 -7.01 -4.88 3.77
CA ILE A 301 -6.23 -6.08 3.47
C ILE A 301 -5.01 -6.11 4.41
N VAL A 302 -4.85 -7.23 5.09
CA VAL A 302 -3.84 -7.45 6.11
C VAL A 302 -2.87 -8.53 5.65
N TYR A 303 -1.58 -8.36 5.95
CA TYR A 303 -0.51 -9.25 5.51
C TYR A 303 0.17 -9.88 6.73
N GLN A 304 0.03 -11.18 6.91
CA GLN A 304 0.49 -11.89 8.10
C GLN A 304 1.66 -12.82 7.77
N ARG A 305 2.67 -12.85 8.65
CA ARG A 305 3.73 -13.86 8.59
C ARG A 305 3.20 -15.20 9.11
N GLU A 306 3.56 -16.30 8.45
CA GLU A 306 3.13 -17.65 8.84
C GLU A 306 3.41 -17.98 10.32
N LEU A 307 2.48 -18.72 10.93
CA LEU A 307 2.58 -19.26 12.28
C LEU A 307 3.45 -20.52 12.27
N ASN A 308 4.77 -20.38 12.19
CA ASN A 308 5.68 -21.49 12.46
C ASN A 308 5.82 -21.66 13.96
N LEU A 309 4.81 -22.25 14.60
CA LEU A 309 4.93 -22.73 15.98
C LEU A 309 5.87 -23.95 15.97
N PRO A 310 6.80 -24.10 16.94
CA PRO A 310 7.52 -25.35 17.10
C PRO A 310 6.49 -26.43 17.45
N ILE A 311 6.25 -27.35 16.52
CA ILE A 311 5.40 -28.52 16.72
C ILE A 311 6.11 -29.39 17.77
N LEU A 312 5.49 -29.57 18.94
CA LEU A 312 5.82 -30.66 19.84
C LEU A 312 5.45 -31.97 19.11
N ASN A 313 6.45 -32.61 18.49
CA ASN A 313 6.29 -33.91 17.87
C ASN A 313 5.91 -34.95 18.94
N HIS A 314 4.66 -35.39 18.97
CA HIS A 314 4.31 -36.69 19.53
C HIS A 314 4.60 -37.76 18.48
N PRO A 315 5.34 -38.84 18.80
CA PRO A 315 5.64 -39.89 17.85
C PRO A 315 4.41 -40.77 17.67
N THR A 316 3.68 -40.59 16.57
CA THR A 316 2.69 -41.57 16.12
C THR A 316 3.34 -42.50 15.09
N ASN A 317 3.64 -43.72 15.58
CA ASN A 317 4.01 -44.87 14.78
C ASN A 317 3.08 -45.03 13.57
N THR A 318 3.62 -44.88 12.36
CA THR A 318 2.89 -45.24 11.14
C THR A 318 3.53 -46.49 10.54
N THR A 319 2.86 -47.61 10.77
CA THR A 319 3.17 -48.93 10.23
C THR A 319 3.05 -48.89 8.71
N SER A 320 4.14 -49.23 8.01
CA SER A 320 4.15 -49.38 6.55
C SER A 320 3.36 -50.62 6.13
N GLN A 321 2.43 -50.48 5.18
CA GLN A 321 1.97 -51.60 4.36
C GLN A 321 2.10 -51.26 2.88
N LYS A 322 2.90 -52.10 2.22
CA LYS A 322 3.07 -52.23 0.76
C LYS A 322 1.87 -52.93 0.13
N ALA A 323 1.48 -52.48 -1.06
CA ALA A 323 0.97 -53.27 -2.20
C ALA A 323 0.79 -52.29 -3.38
N SER A 324 0.88 -52.60 -4.68
CA SER A 324 1.37 -53.71 -5.51
C SER A 324 1.25 -53.20 -6.97
N SER A 325 2.20 -53.52 -7.85
CA SER A 325 2.26 -53.19 -9.28
C SER A 325 1.29 -54.06 -10.14
N ALA A 326 0.55 -53.53 -11.13
CA ALA A 326 0.81 -53.49 -12.60
C ALA A 326 -0.52 -53.81 -13.37
N PRO A 327 -0.68 -53.73 -14.72
CA PRO A 327 -0.13 -52.87 -15.78
C PRO A 327 -1.20 -52.24 -16.74
N LYS A 328 -0.71 -51.48 -17.74
CA LYS A 328 -1.40 -50.75 -18.84
C LYS A 328 -2.36 -51.55 -19.75
N ALA A 329 -3.37 -50.88 -20.29
CA ALA A 329 -3.92 -51.13 -21.63
C ALA A 329 -4.40 -49.83 -22.31
N ALA A 330 -4.10 -49.70 -23.61
CA ALA A 330 -4.37 -48.55 -24.46
C ALA A 330 -5.66 -48.76 -25.27
N LEU A 331 -6.42 -47.69 -25.52
CA LEU A 331 -7.44 -47.64 -26.58
C LEU A 331 -7.46 -46.26 -27.23
N THR A 332 -7.16 -46.26 -28.53
CA THR A 332 -7.31 -45.18 -29.51
C THR A 332 -8.80 -44.90 -29.78
N PRO A 333 -9.15 -43.71 -30.30
CA PRO A 333 -10.21 -43.67 -31.32
C PRO A 333 -9.82 -42.95 -32.61
N LEU A 334 -10.45 -43.45 -33.68
CA LEU A 334 -10.28 -43.14 -35.09
C LEU A 334 -10.71 -41.72 -35.50
N ILE A 335 -9.93 -41.14 -36.41
CA ILE A 335 -10.22 -39.94 -37.18
C ILE A 335 -10.99 -40.35 -38.45
N ARG A 336 -12.12 -39.70 -38.73
CA ARG A 336 -12.83 -39.77 -40.01
C ARG A 336 -12.59 -38.46 -40.77
N GLN A 337 -11.93 -38.57 -41.92
CA GLN A 337 -11.63 -37.47 -42.84
C GLN A 337 -12.89 -36.99 -43.58
N ALA A 338 -13.00 -35.68 -43.75
CA ALA A 338 -13.67 -35.06 -44.89
C ALA A 338 -12.85 -33.82 -45.32
N SER A 339 -12.37 -33.87 -46.56
CA SER A 339 -11.55 -32.88 -47.25
C SER A 339 -12.37 -31.73 -47.83
N LYS A 340 -11.85 -30.48 -47.77
CA LYS A 340 -11.62 -29.60 -48.94
C LYS A 340 -10.97 -28.24 -48.60
N SER A 341 -10.03 -27.88 -49.48
CA SER A 341 -9.45 -26.57 -49.82
C SER A 341 -8.62 -25.78 -48.79
N GLN A 342 -7.29 -25.85 -49.00
CA GLN A 342 -6.31 -24.84 -48.61
C GLN A 342 -6.47 -23.56 -49.44
N PRO A 343 -6.16 -22.39 -48.86
CA PRO A 343 -5.31 -21.41 -49.50
C PRO A 343 -3.91 -21.52 -48.91
N THR A 344 -2.92 -21.62 -49.78
CA THR A 344 -1.49 -21.52 -49.47
C THR A 344 -1.18 -20.15 -48.86
N ALA A 345 -0.71 -20.13 -47.61
CA ALA A 345 -0.02 -18.98 -47.03
C ALA A 345 1.43 -19.37 -46.74
N SER A 346 2.34 -18.78 -47.51
CA SER A 346 3.79 -18.78 -47.29
C SER A 346 4.13 -18.17 -45.92
N PRO A 347 5.32 -18.44 -45.34
CA PRO A 347 5.72 -17.85 -44.07
C PRO A 347 6.04 -16.37 -44.29
N THR A 348 5.07 -15.49 -44.06
CA THR A 348 5.31 -14.05 -44.11
C THR A 348 5.80 -13.59 -42.74
N ASN A 349 7.08 -13.23 -42.71
CA ASN A 349 7.75 -12.49 -41.65
C ASN A 349 6.94 -11.21 -41.33
N THR A 350 6.10 -11.23 -40.29
CA THR A 350 5.26 -10.09 -39.92
C THR A 350 5.98 -9.23 -38.89
N GLN A 351 6.56 -8.13 -39.36
CA GLN A 351 6.73 -6.94 -38.53
C GLN A 351 5.37 -6.59 -37.90
N PRO A 352 5.27 -6.30 -36.58
CA PRO A 352 4.00 -5.92 -35.98
C PRO A 352 3.43 -4.70 -36.71
N SER A 353 2.12 -4.70 -36.98
CA SER A 353 1.43 -3.53 -37.53
C SER A 353 1.76 -2.30 -36.68
N SER A 354 1.88 -1.12 -37.30
CA SER A 354 2.26 0.11 -36.58
C SER A 354 1.39 0.36 -35.35
N HIS A 355 0.11 0.01 -35.40
CA HIS A 355 -0.83 0.11 -34.27
C HIS A 355 -0.50 -0.86 -33.12
N GLN A 356 -0.17 -2.12 -33.43
CA GLN A 356 0.22 -3.11 -32.42
C GLN A 356 1.55 -2.72 -31.76
N ALA A 357 2.51 -2.23 -32.55
CA ALA A 357 3.79 -1.75 -32.02
C ALA A 357 3.61 -0.55 -31.07
N LEU A 358 2.74 0.42 -31.41
CA LEU A 358 2.38 1.54 -30.54
C LEU A 358 1.67 1.06 -29.27
N PHE A 359 0.74 0.11 -29.37
CA PHE A 359 0.06 -0.47 -28.22
C PHE A 359 1.05 -1.16 -27.27
N ASP A 360 1.94 -2.00 -27.81
CA ASP A 360 2.95 -2.71 -27.02
C ASP A 360 4.00 -1.76 -26.43
N GLN A 361 4.28 -0.65 -27.09
CA GLN A 361 5.08 0.45 -26.53
C GLN A 361 4.36 1.13 -25.37
N ALA A 362 3.12 1.60 -25.56
CA ALA A 362 2.33 2.25 -24.53
C ALA A 362 2.17 1.35 -23.29
N ARG A 363 1.95 0.05 -23.50
CA ARG A 363 1.86 -0.96 -22.43
C ARG A 363 3.21 -1.24 -21.75
N ARG A 364 4.34 -1.15 -22.46
CA ARG A 364 5.68 -1.23 -21.85
C ARG A 364 5.96 0.02 -21.01
N SER A 365 5.71 1.21 -21.55
CA SER A 365 5.83 2.47 -20.80
C SER A 365 4.95 2.48 -19.55
N LEU A 366 3.73 1.94 -19.64
CA LEU A 366 2.83 1.86 -18.49
C LEU A 366 3.40 0.94 -17.41
N ARG A 367 3.95 -0.22 -17.80
CA ARG A 367 4.65 -1.14 -16.88
C ARG A 367 5.94 -0.55 -16.28
N GLN A 368 6.53 0.40 -16.97
CA GLN A 368 7.71 1.16 -16.52
C GLN A 368 7.32 2.45 -15.79
N GLU A 369 6.02 2.67 -15.54
CA GLU A 369 5.48 3.85 -14.86
C GLU A 369 5.78 5.19 -15.57
N ALA A 370 6.18 5.13 -16.85
CA ALA A 370 6.36 6.27 -17.72
C ALA A 370 4.99 6.77 -18.24
N TYR A 371 4.13 7.24 -17.34
CA TYR A 371 2.72 7.55 -17.62
C TYR A 371 2.54 8.64 -18.69
N THR A 372 3.43 9.64 -18.72
CA THR A 372 3.42 10.67 -19.78
C THR A 372 3.68 10.06 -21.15
N ASP A 373 4.60 9.11 -21.24
CA ASP A 373 4.94 8.42 -22.48
C ASP A 373 3.83 7.46 -22.89
N THR A 374 3.20 6.79 -21.91
CA THR A 374 1.98 6.00 -22.13
C THR A 374 0.88 6.87 -22.71
N ILE A 375 0.63 8.05 -22.13
CA ILE A 375 -0.41 8.98 -22.58
C ILE A 375 -0.12 9.42 -24.02
N GLN A 376 1.10 9.89 -24.30
CA GLN A 376 1.49 10.33 -25.65
C GLN A 376 1.33 9.19 -26.67
N THR A 377 1.84 8.01 -26.36
CA THR A 377 1.80 6.85 -27.26
C THR A 377 0.37 6.35 -27.46
N ALA A 378 -0.44 6.29 -26.41
CA ALA A 378 -1.82 5.84 -26.48
C ALA A 378 -2.74 6.88 -27.14
N GLN A 379 -2.51 8.19 -26.94
CA GLN A 379 -3.20 9.26 -27.68
C GLN A 379 -2.90 9.19 -29.18
N HIS A 380 -1.63 8.97 -29.54
CA HIS A 380 -1.25 8.76 -30.92
C HIS A 380 -1.95 7.53 -31.50
N LEU A 381 -1.98 6.42 -30.77
CA LEU A 381 -2.70 5.21 -31.18
C LEU A 381 -4.20 5.46 -31.37
N VAL A 382 -4.85 6.17 -30.46
CA VAL A 382 -6.28 6.52 -30.57
C VAL A 382 -6.54 7.47 -31.76
N SER A 383 -5.63 8.38 -32.07
CA SER A 383 -5.76 9.26 -33.23
C SER A 383 -5.73 8.50 -34.56
N LEU A 384 -4.97 7.40 -34.63
CA LEU A 384 -4.88 6.53 -35.80
C LEU A 384 -6.00 5.47 -35.82
N ALA A 385 -6.44 5.02 -34.65
CA ALA A 385 -7.48 4.02 -34.46
C ALA A 385 -8.48 4.46 -33.38
N PRO A 386 -9.47 5.33 -33.71
CA PRO A 386 -10.41 5.89 -32.73
C PRO A 386 -11.32 4.87 -32.06
N GLN A 387 -11.42 3.65 -32.59
CA GLN A 387 -12.20 2.53 -32.03
C GLN A 387 -11.34 1.54 -31.22
N HIS A 388 -10.09 1.91 -30.89
CA HIS A 388 -9.16 1.02 -30.18
C HIS A 388 -9.43 1.00 -28.66
N PHE A 389 -10.38 0.16 -28.23
CA PHE A 389 -10.81 0.00 -26.83
C PHE A 389 -9.65 -0.03 -25.81
N GLN A 390 -8.65 -0.90 -26.03
CA GLN A 390 -7.55 -1.07 -25.06
C GLN A 390 -6.64 0.17 -24.96
N ALA A 391 -6.61 1.04 -25.98
CA ALA A 391 -5.81 2.25 -25.92
C ALA A 391 -6.45 3.28 -25.00
N TYR A 392 -7.79 3.39 -25.02
CA TYR A 392 -8.52 4.19 -24.04
C TYR A 392 -8.39 3.65 -22.62
N CYS A 393 -8.34 2.33 -22.43
CA CYS A 393 -8.07 1.75 -21.11
C CYS A 393 -6.67 2.13 -20.60
N LEU A 394 -5.65 2.08 -21.45
CA LEU A 394 -4.29 2.54 -21.10
C LEU A 394 -4.25 4.04 -20.78
N LEU A 395 -5.00 4.87 -21.51
CA LEU A 395 -5.12 6.30 -21.23
C LEU A 395 -5.79 6.55 -19.88
N ALA A 396 -6.91 5.88 -19.62
CA ALA A 396 -7.64 6.02 -18.37
C ALA A 396 -6.75 5.63 -17.18
N GLU A 397 -6.05 4.51 -17.26
CA GLU A 397 -5.15 4.04 -16.21
C GLU A 397 -3.97 5.00 -15.99
N ALA A 398 -3.32 5.47 -17.06
CA ALA A 398 -2.21 6.40 -16.95
C ALA A 398 -2.64 7.76 -16.36
N HIS A 399 -3.80 8.30 -16.77
CA HIS A 399 -4.35 9.52 -16.21
C HIS A 399 -4.72 9.33 -14.72
N ALA A 400 -5.34 8.20 -14.36
CA ALA A 400 -5.69 7.90 -12.97
C ALA A 400 -4.44 7.83 -12.07
N ASN A 401 -3.38 7.16 -12.50
CA ASN A 401 -2.10 7.09 -11.77
C ASN A 401 -1.43 8.47 -11.60
N LEU A 402 -1.68 9.41 -12.51
CA LEU A 402 -1.22 10.79 -12.38
C LEU A 402 -2.13 11.67 -11.50
N GLY A 403 -3.28 11.16 -11.05
CA GLY A 403 -4.32 11.90 -10.32
C GLY A 403 -5.17 12.80 -11.23
N GLN A 404 -5.12 12.59 -12.54
CA GLN A 404 -5.86 13.34 -13.56
C GLN A 404 -7.24 12.71 -13.77
N TYR A 405 -8.07 12.74 -12.73
CA TYR A 405 -9.31 11.96 -12.67
C TYR A 405 -10.35 12.35 -13.71
N THR A 406 -10.42 13.63 -14.10
CA THR A 406 -11.33 14.08 -15.16
C THR A 406 -11.00 13.41 -16.50
N GLN A 407 -9.73 13.46 -16.91
CA GLN A 407 -9.25 12.82 -18.13
C GLN A 407 -9.36 11.30 -18.05
N ALA A 408 -9.10 10.71 -16.89
CA ALA A 408 -9.27 9.27 -16.68
C ALA A 408 -10.73 8.85 -16.88
N THR A 409 -11.67 9.62 -16.35
CA THR A 409 -13.11 9.38 -16.46
C THR A 409 -13.58 9.52 -17.91
N GLU A 410 -13.14 10.56 -18.61
CA GLU A 410 -13.42 10.75 -20.04
C GLU A 410 -12.91 9.57 -20.87
N ALA A 411 -11.66 9.11 -20.63
CA ALA A 411 -11.10 7.95 -21.32
C ALA A 411 -11.87 6.66 -21.02
N CYS A 412 -12.31 6.44 -19.77
CA CYS A 412 -13.21 5.34 -19.42
C CYS A 412 -14.54 5.41 -20.17
N GLN A 413 -15.14 6.60 -20.27
CA GLN A 413 -16.40 6.79 -21.00
C GLN A 413 -16.23 6.50 -22.49
N GLN A 414 -15.12 6.92 -23.11
CA GLN A 414 -14.80 6.58 -24.50
C GLN A 414 -14.61 5.08 -24.69
N ALA A 415 -13.90 4.41 -23.77
CA ALA A 415 -13.77 2.94 -23.80
C ALA A 415 -15.15 2.25 -23.73
N LEU A 416 -16.06 2.75 -22.89
CA LEU A 416 -17.42 2.21 -22.74
C LEU A 416 -18.33 2.51 -23.93
N GLN A 417 -18.10 3.60 -24.69
CA GLN A 417 -18.80 3.83 -25.95
C GLN A 417 -18.45 2.77 -27.00
N ILE A 418 -17.20 2.28 -26.98
CA ILE A 418 -16.72 1.23 -27.90
C ILE A 418 -17.19 -0.14 -27.42
N ASN A 419 -17.05 -0.42 -26.12
CA ASN A 419 -17.48 -1.67 -25.52
C ASN A 419 -18.18 -1.42 -24.16
N ALA A 420 -19.50 -1.28 -24.21
CA ALA A 420 -20.33 -1.03 -23.03
C ALA A 420 -20.46 -2.24 -22.09
N LEU A 421 -20.00 -3.43 -22.51
CA LEU A 421 -20.05 -4.67 -21.73
C LEU A 421 -18.73 -4.98 -21.02
N ALA A 422 -17.66 -4.22 -21.29
CA ALA A 422 -16.39 -4.36 -20.59
C ALA A 422 -16.50 -3.91 -19.13
N THR A 423 -15.91 -4.66 -18.21
CA THR A 423 -15.98 -4.36 -16.76
C THR A 423 -14.78 -3.55 -16.28
N GLU A 424 -13.65 -3.62 -16.96
CA GLU A 424 -12.41 -2.94 -16.58
C GLU A 424 -12.57 -1.42 -16.43
N PRO A 425 -13.23 -0.70 -17.37
CA PRO A 425 -13.46 0.74 -17.20
C PRO A 425 -14.37 1.06 -16.00
N TYR A 426 -15.35 0.19 -15.69
CA TYR A 426 -16.22 0.39 -14.54
C TYR A 426 -15.50 0.20 -13.21
N TYR A 427 -14.55 -0.73 -13.12
CA TYR A 427 -13.69 -0.87 -11.94
C TYR A 427 -12.89 0.41 -11.68
N LEU A 428 -12.27 0.96 -12.72
CA LEU A 428 -11.49 2.19 -12.58
C LEU A 428 -12.39 3.39 -12.22
N LEU A 429 -13.59 3.49 -12.80
CA LEU A 429 -14.56 4.53 -12.44
C LEU A 429 -15.05 4.39 -10.98
N ALA A 430 -15.27 3.17 -10.49
CA ALA A 430 -15.63 2.94 -9.09
C ALA A 430 -14.55 3.44 -8.14
N GLN A 431 -13.28 3.14 -8.44
CA GLN A 431 -12.14 3.59 -7.66
C GLN A 431 -11.98 5.11 -7.69
N ILE A 432 -12.08 5.72 -8.88
CA ILE A 432 -12.03 7.18 -9.01
C ILE A 432 -13.16 7.84 -8.20
N ALA A 433 -14.36 7.28 -8.24
CA ALA A 433 -15.50 7.80 -7.48
C ALA A 433 -15.28 7.69 -5.96
N GLU A 434 -14.73 6.57 -5.46
CA GLU A 434 -14.38 6.45 -4.04
C GLU A 434 -13.30 7.45 -3.60
N GLU A 435 -12.24 7.62 -4.40
CA GLU A 435 -11.18 8.60 -4.11
C GLU A 435 -11.69 10.04 -4.09
N GLN A 436 -12.72 10.34 -4.88
CA GLN A 436 -13.40 11.65 -4.90
C GLN A 436 -14.47 11.79 -3.81
N GLY A 437 -14.76 10.73 -3.05
CA GLY A 437 -15.81 10.70 -2.04
C GLY A 437 -17.24 10.57 -2.61
N ASP A 438 -17.38 10.31 -3.92
CA ASP A 438 -18.67 10.03 -4.57
C ASP A 438 -19.05 8.55 -4.42
N ILE A 439 -19.45 8.19 -3.19
CA ILE A 439 -19.79 6.82 -2.81
C ILE A 439 -21.01 6.30 -3.59
N ASP A 440 -21.94 7.18 -3.98
CA ASP A 440 -23.13 6.77 -4.72
C ASP A 440 -22.78 6.31 -6.14
N SER A 441 -21.92 7.05 -6.84
CA SER A 441 -21.38 6.63 -8.14
C SER A 441 -20.56 5.35 -8.02
N ALA A 442 -19.72 5.22 -6.99
CA ALA A 442 -18.94 4.00 -6.75
C ALA A 442 -19.86 2.76 -6.63
N LYS A 443 -20.90 2.83 -5.78
CA LYS A 443 -21.91 1.76 -5.66
C LYS A 443 -22.62 1.48 -6.99
N LEU A 444 -22.93 2.52 -7.77
CA LEU A 444 -23.58 2.36 -9.08
C LEU A 444 -22.69 1.57 -10.05
N PHE A 445 -21.40 1.92 -10.15
CA PHE A 445 -20.45 1.22 -11.01
C PHE A 445 -20.21 -0.21 -10.55
N LEU A 446 -20.08 -0.46 -9.24
CA LEU A 446 -19.94 -1.81 -8.70
C LEU A 446 -21.17 -2.69 -8.99
N LYS A 447 -22.38 -2.15 -8.83
CA LYS A 447 -23.61 -2.84 -9.25
C LYS A 447 -23.64 -3.13 -10.75
N ARG A 448 -23.09 -2.22 -11.57
CA ARG A 448 -23.00 -2.42 -13.02
C ARG A 448 -22.03 -3.55 -13.37
N ILE A 449 -20.89 -3.63 -12.69
CA ILE A 449 -19.94 -4.74 -12.83
C ILE A 449 -20.60 -6.07 -12.47
N ILE A 450 -21.27 -6.12 -11.31
CA ILE A 450 -22.00 -7.31 -10.85
C ILE A 450 -23.06 -7.75 -11.87
N TYR A 451 -23.78 -6.79 -12.46
CA TYR A 451 -24.79 -7.08 -13.48
C TYR A 451 -24.17 -7.67 -14.75
N LEU A 452 -23.04 -7.13 -15.21
CA LEU A 452 -22.34 -7.59 -16.42
C LEU A 452 -21.58 -8.90 -16.19
N THR A 453 -21.05 -9.10 -14.99
CA THR A 453 -20.23 -10.25 -14.60
C THR A 453 -20.69 -10.72 -13.22
N PRO A 454 -21.73 -11.58 -13.17
CA PRO A 454 -22.29 -12.05 -11.89
C PRO A 454 -21.31 -12.85 -11.02
N ASN A 455 -20.18 -13.31 -11.57
CA ASN A 455 -19.10 -13.95 -10.81
C ASN A 455 -17.97 -13.00 -10.41
N ALA A 456 -18.16 -11.68 -10.53
CA ALA A 456 -17.17 -10.66 -10.17
C ALA A 456 -17.02 -10.54 -8.64
N VAL A 457 -16.28 -11.46 -8.03
CA VAL A 457 -16.10 -11.57 -6.58
C VAL A 457 -15.66 -10.24 -5.96
N SER A 458 -14.68 -9.56 -6.55
CA SER A 458 -14.17 -8.28 -6.05
C SER A 458 -15.22 -7.17 -6.00
N ALA A 459 -16.12 -7.11 -6.99
CA ALA A 459 -17.16 -6.08 -7.03
C ALA A 459 -18.20 -6.28 -5.92
N TYR A 460 -18.53 -7.53 -5.58
CA TYR A 460 -19.36 -7.83 -4.41
C TYR A 460 -18.66 -7.48 -3.11
N GLN A 461 -17.35 -7.74 -2.99
CA GLN A 461 -16.58 -7.41 -1.79
C GLN A 461 -16.52 -5.90 -1.55
N GLU A 462 -16.21 -5.12 -2.58
CA GLU A 462 -16.16 -3.67 -2.50
C GLU A 462 -17.55 -3.10 -2.18
N LEU A 463 -18.60 -3.56 -2.87
CA LEU A 463 -19.97 -3.09 -2.64
C LEU A 463 -20.49 -3.43 -1.24
N GLY A 464 -20.20 -4.65 -0.75
CA GLY A 464 -20.57 -5.07 0.60
C GLY A 464 -19.89 -4.20 1.65
N SER A 465 -18.60 -3.95 1.48
CA SER A 465 -17.79 -3.10 2.37
C SER A 465 -18.27 -1.65 2.39
N ILE A 466 -18.68 -1.09 1.23
CA ILE A 466 -19.30 0.24 1.19
C ILE A 466 -20.58 0.26 2.03
N TYR A 467 -21.49 -0.71 1.87
CA TYR A 467 -22.72 -0.72 2.64
C TYR A 467 -22.51 -0.89 4.15
N GLU A 468 -21.47 -1.63 4.56
CA GLU A 468 -21.09 -1.71 5.98
C GLU A 468 -20.59 -0.37 6.52
N ARG A 469 -19.75 0.34 5.75
CA ARG A 469 -19.29 1.70 6.10
C ARG A 469 -20.45 2.69 6.22
N GLU A 470 -21.49 2.56 5.39
CA GLU A 470 -22.71 3.37 5.47
C GLU A 470 -23.67 2.96 6.60
N GLY A 471 -23.36 1.90 7.35
CA GLY A 471 -24.27 1.34 8.36
C GLY A 471 -25.51 0.68 7.76
N ASN A 472 -25.54 0.44 6.45
CA ASN A 472 -26.65 -0.20 5.75
C ASN A 472 -26.56 -1.73 5.85
N ALA A 473 -26.72 -2.24 7.07
CA ALA A 473 -26.59 -3.66 7.39
C ALA A 473 -27.46 -4.56 6.50
N LYS A 474 -28.66 -4.09 6.13
CA LYS A 474 -29.59 -4.82 5.26
C LYS A 474 -29.01 -5.05 3.86
N GLN A 475 -28.45 -4.00 3.25
CA GLN A 475 -27.85 -4.14 1.91
C GLN A 475 -26.50 -4.84 1.96
N ALA A 476 -25.68 -4.61 2.99
CA ALA A 476 -24.44 -5.35 3.21
C ALA A 476 -24.71 -6.85 3.27
N GLN A 477 -25.62 -7.28 4.16
CA GLN A 477 -26.00 -8.69 4.31
C GLN A 477 -26.52 -9.28 3.00
N LYS A 478 -27.35 -8.54 2.24
CA LYS A 478 -27.84 -8.98 0.93
C LYS A 478 -26.69 -9.20 -0.05
N THR A 479 -25.75 -8.26 -0.15
CA THR A 479 -24.59 -8.35 -1.02
C THR A 479 -23.70 -9.54 -0.64
N TRP A 480 -23.45 -9.75 0.65
CA TRP A 480 -22.66 -10.88 1.14
C TRP A 480 -23.31 -12.24 0.90
N ARG A 481 -24.63 -12.34 0.97
CA ARG A 481 -25.38 -13.55 0.60
C ARG A 481 -25.28 -13.86 -0.88
N SER A 482 -25.47 -12.85 -1.73
CA SER A 482 -25.31 -13.02 -3.17
C SER A 482 -23.87 -13.42 -3.51
N LEU A 483 -22.87 -12.87 -2.83
CA LEU A 483 -21.49 -13.31 -2.98
C LEU A 483 -21.31 -14.77 -2.56
N LEU A 484 -21.85 -15.18 -1.41
CA LEU A 484 -21.81 -16.56 -0.96
C LEU A 484 -22.40 -17.54 -1.98
N GLU A 485 -23.51 -17.16 -2.64
CA GLU A 485 -24.15 -17.94 -3.71
C GLU A 485 -23.22 -18.08 -4.92
N VAL A 486 -22.64 -16.98 -5.36
CA VAL A 486 -21.64 -16.95 -6.46
C VAL A 486 -20.46 -17.87 -6.16
N LEU A 487 -19.93 -17.81 -4.93
CA LEU A 487 -18.83 -18.65 -4.49
C LEU A 487 -19.20 -20.14 -4.42
N GLN A 488 -20.49 -20.51 -4.38
CA GLN A 488 -20.88 -21.92 -4.42
C GLN A 488 -20.63 -22.59 -5.76
N GLY A 489 -20.70 -21.80 -6.85
CA GLY A 489 -20.46 -22.27 -8.21
C GLY A 489 -19.00 -22.28 -8.63
N LEU A 490 -18.07 -21.80 -7.79
CA LEU A 490 -16.65 -21.69 -8.12
C LEU A 490 -15.81 -22.82 -7.48
N PRO A 491 -14.78 -23.35 -8.15
CA PRO A 491 -13.85 -24.33 -7.59
C PRO A 491 -13.23 -23.86 -6.28
N GLN A 492 -13.24 -24.72 -5.27
CA GLN A 492 -12.82 -24.36 -3.90
C GLN A 492 -11.38 -23.87 -3.84
N GLU A 493 -10.47 -24.47 -4.61
CA GLU A 493 -9.03 -24.16 -4.67
C GLU A 493 -8.71 -23.00 -5.63
N GLN A 494 -9.70 -22.50 -6.38
CA GLN A 494 -9.49 -21.35 -7.23
C GLN A 494 -9.17 -20.13 -6.37
N SER A 495 -8.17 -19.35 -6.78
CA SER A 495 -7.91 -18.07 -6.14
C SER A 495 -8.98 -17.05 -6.52
N VAL A 496 -9.40 -16.26 -5.53
CA VAL A 496 -10.37 -15.17 -5.70
C VAL A 496 -9.90 -14.17 -6.79
N ASN A 497 -8.61 -13.82 -6.82
CA ASN A 497 -8.01 -12.91 -7.80
C ASN A 497 -6.62 -13.41 -8.24
N ALA A 498 -6.15 -13.04 -9.45
CA ALA A 498 -4.85 -13.48 -9.99
C ALA A 498 -3.62 -13.19 -9.10
N ASN A 499 -3.73 -12.26 -8.14
CA ASN A 499 -2.67 -11.86 -7.20
C ASN A 499 -2.91 -12.35 -5.76
N ASN A 500 -4.00 -13.07 -5.48
CA ASN A 500 -4.38 -13.54 -4.15
C ASN A 500 -4.05 -15.03 -3.98
N ARG A 501 -3.78 -15.50 -2.75
CA ARG A 501 -3.80 -16.94 -2.40
C ARG A 501 -5.10 -17.34 -1.69
N GLN A 502 -5.97 -16.36 -1.36
CA GLN A 502 -7.26 -16.66 -0.76
C GLN A 502 -8.07 -17.54 -1.70
N THR A 503 -8.38 -18.73 -1.23
CA THR A 503 -9.18 -19.68 -1.98
C THR A 503 -10.67 -19.33 -1.85
N ILE A 504 -11.47 -19.75 -2.83
CA ILE A 504 -12.93 -19.64 -2.73
C ILE A 504 -13.45 -20.30 -1.44
N ALA A 505 -12.79 -21.36 -0.93
CA ALA A 505 -13.13 -22.00 0.33
C ALA A 505 -12.97 -21.07 1.55
N GLU A 506 -11.83 -20.38 1.67
CA GLU A 506 -11.55 -19.47 2.78
C GLU A 506 -12.49 -18.27 2.79
N LEU A 507 -12.82 -17.73 1.62
CA LEU A 507 -13.78 -16.63 1.51
C LEU A 507 -15.20 -17.07 1.90
N ARG A 508 -15.58 -18.32 1.59
CA ARG A 508 -16.88 -18.88 2.02
C ARG A 508 -16.95 -19.09 3.53
N GLU A 509 -15.85 -19.48 4.16
CA GLU A 509 -15.76 -19.62 5.60
C GLU A 509 -15.89 -18.26 6.30
N TYR A 510 -15.16 -17.25 5.83
CA TYR A 510 -15.29 -15.87 6.34
C TYR A 510 -16.74 -15.36 6.24
N LEU A 511 -17.38 -15.56 5.08
CA LEU A 511 -18.73 -15.07 4.86
C LEU A 511 -19.82 -15.95 5.50
N SER A 512 -19.48 -17.13 6.06
CA SER A 512 -20.43 -18.07 6.64
C SER A 512 -21.31 -17.46 7.74
N HIS A 513 -20.81 -16.44 8.43
CA HIS A 513 -21.52 -15.72 9.49
C HIS A 513 -22.74 -14.95 8.95
N TYR A 514 -22.76 -14.62 7.66
CA TYR A 514 -23.90 -13.98 6.98
C TYR A 514 -24.98 -14.98 6.50
N ARG A 515 -24.76 -16.30 6.69
CA ARG A 515 -25.76 -17.35 6.42
C ARG A 515 -26.84 -17.46 7.50
N GLN A 516 -26.52 -17.15 8.75
CA GLN A 516 -27.41 -17.41 9.90
C GLN A 516 -28.05 -16.14 10.46
N VAL A 517 -29.05 -15.57 9.75
CA VAL A 517 -30.19 -14.80 10.32
C VAL A 517 -31.33 -14.77 9.30
#